data_AF-A0A7J8LN59-F1
#
_entry.id   AF-A0A7J8LN59-F1
#
_cell.length_a   1.000
_cell.length_b   1.000
_cell.length_c   1.000
_cell.angle_alpha   90.00
_cell.angle_beta   90.00
_cell.angle_gamma   90.00
#
_symmetry.space_group_name_H-M   'P 1'
#
loop_
_entity.id
_entity.type
_entity.pdbx_description
1 polymer ?
#
loop_
_entity_poly.entity_id
_entity_poly.type
_entity_poly.pdbx_seq_one_letter_code
_entity_poly.pdbx_strand_id
1 'polypeptide(L)'
;MGMAPVLGKDATIEQLLPIFLSLLKDEFPDVRLNIISKLDQVNQVIGIDLLSQSLLPAIVELAEDRHWRVRLAIIEYIPLLASQLGVGFFDDKLGALCMQWLKDKVYSIRDAAANNVKRLAEEFGPDWAMQHIVPQ
;
A
#
# COMPACT_ATOMS: atom_id res chain seq x y z
N MET A 1 -4.98 -20.64 -4.35
CA MET A 1 -4.06 -20.55 -3.20
C MET A 1 -2.69 -20.17 -3.74
N GLY A 2 -2.05 -19.12 -3.20
CA GLY A 2 -0.69 -18.74 -3.57
C GLY A 2 0.35 -19.71 -3.01
N MET A 3 1.60 -19.67 -3.50
CA MET A 3 2.67 -20.57 -3.06
C MET A 3 3.22 -20.24 -1.67
N ALA A 4 3.10 -18.99 -1.21
CA ALA A 4 3.69 -18.53 0.05
C ALA A 4 3.18 -19.30 1.30
N PRO A 5 1.86 -19.54 1.48
CA PRO A 5 1.38 -20.37 2.59
C PRO A 5 1.86 -21.84 2.55
N VAL A 6 2.21 -22.35 1.37
CA VAL A 6 2.65 -23.75 1.19
C VAL A 6 4.13 -23.93 1.51
N LEU A 7 4.96 -22.95 1.14
CA LEU A 7 6.41 -22.99 1.36
C LEU A 7 6.81 -22.69 2.81
N GLY A 8 5.92 -22.07 3.59
CA GLY A 8 6.25 -21.59 4.92
C GLY A 8 7.01 -20.27 4.89
N LYS A 9 7.22 -19.69 6.08
CA LYS A 9 7.75 -18.33 6.26
C LYS A 9 9.16 -18.17 5.69
N ASP A 10 10.09 -19.04 6.09
CA ASP A 10 11.52 -18.88 5.76
C ASP A 10 11.77 -18.99 4.26
N ALA A 11 11.24 -20.02 3.61
CA ALA A 11 11.37 -20.18 2.15
C ALA A 11 10.65 -19.07 1.36
N THR A 12 9.53 -18.54 1.87
CA THR A 12 8.88 -17.38 1.26
C THR A 12 9.77 -16.15 1.32
N ILE A 13 10.44 -15.90 2.45
CA ILE A 13 11.32 -14.74 2.63
C ILE A 13 12.58 -14.89 1.78
N GLU A 14 13.22 -16.05 1.80
CA GLU A 14 14.50 -16.25 1.12
C GLU A 14 14.36 -16.36 -0.40
N GLN A 15 13.29 -16.97 -0.90
CA GLN A 15 13.17 -17.33 -2.31
C GLN A 15 12.10 -16.52 -3.04
N LEU A 16 10.91 -16.34 -2.45
CA LEU A 16 9.80 -15.67 -3.13
C LEU A 16 9.87 -14.14 -3.02
N LEU A 17 10.22 -13.61 -1.86
CA LEU A 17 10.22 -12.16 -1.62
C LEU A 17 11.14 -11.39 -2.59
N PRO A 18 12.37 -11.84 -2.90
CA PRO A 18 13.21 -11.15 -3.89
C PRO A 18 12.59 -11.11 -5.29
N ILE A 19 11.96 -12.22 -5.71
CA ILE A 19 11.25 -12.31 -7.00
C ILE A 19 10.06 -11.36 -6.99
N PHE A 20 9.29 -11.34 -5.89
CA PHE A 20 8.13 -10.47 -5.74
C PHE A 20 8.51 -8.99 -5.83
N LEU A 21 9.57 -8.57 -5.14
CA LEU A 21 10.10 -7.21 -5.20
C LEU A 21 10.61 -6.83 -6.60
N SER A 22 11.23 -7.77 -7.31
CA SER A 22 11.65 -7.57 -8.70
C SER A 22 10.45 -7.30 -9.61
N LEU A 23 9.39 -8.11 -9.49
CA LEU A 23 8.18 -7.98 -10.31
C LEU A 23 7.34 -6.74 -9.98
N LEU A 24 7.43 -6.22 -8.74
CA LEU A 24 6.86 -4.91 -8.40
C LEU A 24 7.51 -3.76 -9.18
N LYS A 25 8.74 -3.93 -9.68
CA LYS A 25 9.46 -2.92 -10.47
C LYS A 25 9.48 -3.25 -11.97
N ASP A 26 8.66 -4.20 -12.42
CA ASP A 26 8.60 -4.62 -13.82
C ASP A 26 8.21 -3.45 -14.74
N GLU A 27 8.74 -3.42 -15.97
CA GLU A 27 8.45 -2.34 -16.92
C GLU A 27 6.97 -2.30 -17.33
N PHE A 28 6.33 -3.47 -17.38
CA PHE A 28 4.93 -3.63 -17.79
C PHE A 28 3.98 -3.37 -16.61
N PRO A 29 3.04 -2.41 -16.74
CA PRO A 29 2.11 -2.09 -15.65
C PRO A 29 1.20 -3.25 -15.27
N ASP A 30 0.83 -4.11 -16.22
CA ASP A 30 -0.03 -5.27 -15.95
C ASP A 30 0.67 -6.30 -15.03
N VAL A 31 2.00 -6.43 -15.13
CA VAL A 31 2.78 -7.25 -14.21
C VAL A 31 2.71 -6.65 -12.81
N ARG A 32 3.03 -5.35 -12.67
CA ARG A 32 2.97 -4.66 -11.37
C ARG A 32 1.60 -4.76 -10.72
N LEU A 33 0.52 -4.54 -11.49
CA LEU A 33 -0.87 -4.68 -11.03
C LEU A 33 -1.18 -6.10 -10.53
N ASN A 34 -0.74 -7.12 -11.26
CA ASN A 34 -0.94 -8.51 -10.85
C ASN A 34 -0.26 -8.80 -9.52
N ILE A 35 0.95 -8.27 -9.30
CA ILE A 35 1.69 -8.46 -8.05
C ILE A 35 1.04 -7.69 -6.90
N ILE A 36 0.60 -6.45 -7.12
CA ILE A 36 -0.15 -5.66 -6.12
C ILE A 36 -1.39 -6.44 -5.64
N SER A 37 -2.11 -7.10 -6.55
CA SER A 37 -3.30 -7.91 -6.22
C SER A 37 -3.04 -9.14 -5.33
N LYS A 38 -1.77 -9.41 -5.00
CA LYS A 38 -1.30 -10.55 -4.21
C LYS A 38 -0.48 -10.12 -2.98
N LEU A 39 -0.34 -8.82 -2.75
CA LEU A 39 0.42 -8.27 -1.62
C LEU A 39 -0.12 -8.77 -0.27
N ASP A 40 -1.44 -8.88 -0.12
CA ASP A 40 -2.07 -9.34 1.12
C ASP A 40 -1.62 -10.76 1.51
N GLN A 41 -1.55 -11.67 0.54
CA GLN A 41 -1.16 -13.07 0.74
C GLN A 41 0.30 -13.20 1.16
N VAL A 42 1.19 -12.39 0.59
CA VAL A 42 2.61 -12.39 0.97
C VAL A 42 2.80 -11.77 2.35
N ASN A 43 2.09 -10.68 2.62
CA ASN A 43 2.14 -9.95 3.87
C ASN A 43 1.71 -10.81 5.07
N GLN A 44 0.67 -11.64 4.91
CA GLN A 44 0.23 -12.61 5.92
C GLN A 44 1.31 -13.63 6.32
N VAL A 45 2.29 -13.89 5.45
CA VAL A 45 3.35 -14.90 5.69
C VAL A 45 4.62 -14.28 6.28
N ILE A 46 5.04 -13.11 5.76
CA ILE A 46 6.31 -12.50 6.18
C ILE A 46 6.18 -11.72 7.50
N GLY A 47 4.99 -11.19 7.81
CA GLY A 47 4.72 -10.37 8.99
C GLY A 47 5.09 -8.90 8.85
N ILE A 48 4.70 -8.10 9.84
CA ILE A 48 4.75 -6.63 9.81
C ILE A 48 6.18 -6.09 9.72
N ASP A 49 7.15 -6.71 10.38
CA ASP A 49 8.56 -6.24 10.38
C ASP A 49 9.17 -6.24 8.98
N LEU A 50 9.04 -7.36 8.26
CA LEU A 50 9.55 -7.52 6.90
C LEU A 50 8.74 -6.73 5.89
N LEU A 51 7.43 -6.60 6.10
CA LEU A 51 6.61 -5.70 5.29
C LEU A 51 7.16 -4.26 5.40
N SER A 52 7.44 -3.78 6.61
CA SER A 52 7.90 -2.41 6.84
C SER A 52 9.30 -2.16 6.26
N GLN A 53 10.18 -3.16 6.32
CA GLN A 53 11.58 -3.04 5.86
C GLN A 53 11.73 -3.25 4.35
N SER A 54 10.97 -4.17 3.75
CA SER A 54 11.18 -4.61 2.37
C SER A 54 10.07 -4.20 1.40
N LEU A 55 8.80 -4.35 1.78
CA LEU A 55 7.67 -4.06 0.89
C LEU A 55 7.30 -2.58 0.87
N LEU A 56 7.36 -1.90 2.02
CA LEU A 56 6.95 -0.51 2.13
C LEU A 56 7.70 0.43 1.17
N PRO A 57 9.04 0.34 0.99
CA PRO A 57 9.74 1.15 0.01
C PRO A 57 9.20 0.96 -1.42
N ALA A 58 8.87 -0.28 -1.81
CA ALA A 58 8.29 -0.57 -3.11
C ALA A 58 6.86 -0.04 -3.23
N ILE A 59 6.05 -0.11 -2.16
CA ILE A 59 4.70 0.45 -2.12
C ILE A 59 4.72 1.98 -2.30
N VAL A 60 5.66 2.66 -1.63
CA VAL A 60 5.85 4.12 -1.78
C VAL A 60 6.29 4.48 -3.20
N GLU A 61 7.14 3.67 -3.83
CA GLU A 61 7.51 3.88 -5.24
C GLU A 61 6.30 3.71 -6.18
N LEU A 62 5.47 2.70 -5.94
CA LEU A 62 4.26 2.42 -6.73
C LEU A 62 3.14 3.46 -6.50
N ALA A 63 3.11 4.11 -5.35
CA ALA A 63 2.20 5.22 -5.05
C ALA A 63 2.36 6.40 -6.03
N GLU A 64 3.54 6.54 -6.63
CA GLU A 64 3.89 7.59 -7.57
C GLU A 64 4.08 7.07 -9.01
N ASP A 65 3.64 5.84 -9.29
CA ASP A 65 3.82 5.20 -10.59
C ASP A 65 3.27 6.04 -11.76
N ARG A 66 4.01 6.06 -12.87
CA ARG A 66 3.60 6.74 -14.11
C ARG A 66 2.22 6.29 -14.61
N HIS A 67 1.88 5.02 -14.42
CA HIS A 67 0.61 4.44 -14.82
C HIS A 67 -0.42 4.61 -13.71
N TRP A 68 -1.45 5.42 -13.98
CA TRP A 68 -2.44 5.78 -12.97
C TRP A 68 -3.18 4.56 -12.39
N ARG A 69 -3.39 3.47 -13.16
CA ARG A 69 -4.04 2.27 -12.59
C ARG A 69 -3.20 1.61 -11.51
N VAL A 70 -1.86 1.68 -11.60
CA VAL A 70 -0.97 1.19 -10.55
C VAL A 70 -1.12 2.05 -9.31
N ARG A 71 -1.11 3.38 -9.45
CA ARG A 71 -1.39 4.30 -8.33
C ARG A 71 -2.75 4.01 -7.68
N LEU A 72 -3.78 3.82 -8.49
CA LEU A 72 -5.13 3.47 -8.02
C LEU A 72 -5.12 2.20 -7.17
N ALA A 73 -4.46 1.13 -7.64
CA ALA A 73 -4.36 -0.12 -6.92
C ALA A 73 -3.66 0.03 -5.55
N ILE A 74 -2.63 0.89 -5.48
CA ILE A 74 -1.98 1.22 -4.21
C ILE A 74 -2.93 1.98 -3.28
N ILE A 75 -3.64 2.99 -3.77
CA ILE A 75 -4.60 3.77 -2.97
C ILE A 75 -5.68 2.88 -2.34
N GLU A 76 -6.16 1.89 -3.08
CA GLU A 76 -7.15 0.92 -2.58
C GLU A 76 -6.57 -0.04 -1.53
N TYR A 77 -5.27 -0.32 -1.60
CA TYR A 77 -4.55 -1.18 -0.66
C TYR A 77 -4.19 -0.48 0.67
N ILE A 78 -4.01 0.85 0.64
CA ILE A 78 -3.56 1.64 1.80
C ILE A 78 -4.34 1.42 3.09
N PRO A 79 -5.69 1.34 3.12
CA PRO A 79 -6.41 1.20 4.39
C PRO A 79 -6.09 -0.13 5.10
N LEU A 80 -5.84 -1.20 4.34
CA LEU A 80 -5.40 -2.48 4.90
C LEU A 80 -3.99 -2.38 5.48
N LEU A 81 -3.10 -1.65 4.81
CA LEU A 81 -1.75 -1.41 5.27
C LEU A 81 -1.73 -0.56 6.55
N ALA A 82 -2.58 0.46 6.59
CA ALA A 82 -2.77 1.37 7.71
C ALA A 82 -3.22 0.64 8.99
N SER A 83 -4.19 -0.27 8.88
CA SER A 83 -4.67 -1.06 10.02
C SER A 83 -3.62 -2.04 10.56
N GLN A 84 -2.69 -2.50 9.72
CA GLN A 84 -1.63 -3.43 10.11
C GLN A 84 -0.41 -2.73 10.72
N LEU A 85 -0.08 -1.52 10.26
CA LEU A 85 1.09 -0.77 10.73
C LEU A 85 0.77 0.13 11.93
N GLY A 86 -0.49 0.49 12.11
CA GLY A 86 -0.94 1.42 13.13
C GLY A 86 -0.74 2.89 12.74
N VAL A 87 -1.49 3.76 13.43
CA VAL A 87 -1.63 5.19 13.09
C VAL A 87 -0.31 5.96 13.11
N GLY A 88 0.54 5.77 14.13
CA GLY A 88 1.78 6.54 14.26
C GLY A 88 2.76 6.25 13.11
N PHE A 89 2.89 4.97 12.73
CA PHE A 89 3.73 4.59 11.59
C PHE A 89 3.14 5.09 10.27
N PHE A 90 1.82 5.02 10.13
CA PHE A 90 1.11 5.48 8.94
C PHE A 90 1.32 6.97 8.70
N ASP A 91 1.14 7.80 9.73
CA ASP A 91 1.28 9.26 9.62
C ASP A 91 2.71 9.65 9.19
N ASP A 92 3.72 9.00 9.77
CA ASP A 92 5.14 9.25 9.47
C ASP A 92 5.54 8.89 8.03
N LYS A 93 4.90 7.89 7.42
CA LYS A 93 5.36 7.29 6.15
C LYS A 93 4.43 7.50 4.98
N LEU A 94 3.11 7.54 5.21
CA LEU A 94 2.08 7.43 4.18
C LEU A 94 1.04 8.56 4.23
N GLY A 95 0.92 9.27 5.36
CA GLY A 95 -0.07 10.35 5.51
C GLY A 95 0.06 11.45 4.45
N ALA A 96 1.29 11.88 4.17
CA ALA A 96 1.56 12.91 3.15
C ALA A 96 1.14 12.47 1.73
N LEU A 97 1.36 11.19 1.38
CA LEU A 97 0.98 10.63 0.08
C LEU A 97 -0.54 10.65 -0.10
N CYS A 98 -1.28 10.34 0.96
CA CYS A 98 -2.75 10.35 0.93
C CYS A 98 -3.30 11.74 0.59
N MET A 99 -2.71 12.78 1.17
CA MET A 99 -3.08 14.17 0.89
C MET A 99 -2.63 14.63 -0.51
N GLN A 100 -1.51 14.11 -1.01
CA GLN A 100 -1.01 14.39 -2.36
C GLN A 100 -1.95 13.82 -3.44
N TRP A 101 -2.51 12.62 -3.26
CA TRP A 101 -3.41 12.01 -4.24
C TRP A 101 -4.72 12.77 -4.44
N LEU A 102 -5.19 13.52 -3.43
CA LEU A 102 -6.34 14.42 -3.57
C LEU A 102 -6.09 15.51 -4.63
N LYS A 103 -4.83 15.78 -4.96
CA LYS A 103 -4.39 16.75 -5.98
C LYS A 103 -3.89 16.08 -7.26
N ASP A 104 -4.08 14.77 -7.43
CA ASP A 104 -3.65 14.06 -8.65
C ASP A 104 -4.36 14.61 -9.90
N LYS A 105 -3.65 14.60 -11.03
CA LYS A 105 -4.16 15.09 -12.31
C LYS A 105 -5.34 14.24 -12.82
N VAL A 106 -5.36 12.96 -12.50
CA VAL A 106 -6.38 12.00 -12.93
C VAL A 106 -7.57 12.01 -11.97
N TYR A 107 -8.78 12.22 -12.51
CA TYR A 107 -10.02 12.27 -11.73
C TYR A 107 -10.22 11.02 -10.86
N SER A 108 -10.08 9.82 -11.46
CA SER A 108 -10.29 8.55 -10.75
C SER A 108 -9.35 8.37 -9.55
N ILE A 109 -8.15 8.96 -9.60
CA ILE A 109 -7.23 8.94 -8.47
C ILE A 109 -7.74 9.85 -7.34
N ARG A 110 -8.21 11.05 -7.67
CA ARG A 110 -8.78 11.97 -6.67
C ARG A 110 -10.02 11.38 -6.00
N ASP A 111 -10.89 10.74 -6.77
CA ASP A 111 -12.09 10.07 -6.27
C ASP A 111 -11.72 8.90 -5.32
N ALA A 112 -10.78 8.05 -5.74
CA ALA A 112 -10.27 6.98 -4.89
C ALA A 112 -9.57 7.52 -3.62
N ALA A 113 -8.81 8.61 -3.73
CA ALA A 113 -8.16 9.25 -2.59
C ALA A 113 -9.16 9.82 -1.58
N ALA A 114 -10.25 10.44 -2.05
CA ALA A 114 -11.31 10.92 -1.16
C ALA A 114 -11.97 9.76 -0.39
N ASN A 115 -12.27 8.65 -1.08
CA ASN A 115 -12.78 7.44 -0.45
C ASN A 115 -11.78 6.80 0.50
N ASN A 116 -10.48 6.82 0.16
CA ASN A 116 -9.40 6.32 0.99
C ASN A 116 -9.30 7.12 2.31
N VAL A 117 -9.29 8.45 2.24
CA VAL A 117 -9.24 9.34 3.41
C VAL A 117 -10.45 9.12 4.32
N LYS A 118 -11.65 8.92 3.74
CA LYS A 118 -12.83 8.52 4.52
C LYS A 118 -12.60 7.22 5.29
N ARG A 119 -12.06 6.18 4.64
CA ARG A 119 -11.80 4.88 5.28
C ARG A 119 -10.73 4.99 6.38
N LEU A 120 -9.70 5.82 6.18
CA LEU A 120 -8.70 6.09 7.21
C LEU A 120 -9.29 6.81 8.42
N ALA A 121 -10.21 7.76 8.21
CA ALA A 121 -10.94 8.40 9.30
C ALA A 121 -11.85 7.43 10.07
N GLU A 122 -12.46 6.47 9.38
CA GLU A 122 -13.24 5.39 10.00
C GLU A 122 -12.34 4.44 10.82
N GLU A 123 -11.12 4.15 10.33
CA GLU A 123 -10.16 3.25 11.00
C GLU A 123 -9.47 3.90 12.21
N PHE A 124 -9.00 5.14 12.06
CA PHE A 124 -8.23 5.85 13.09
C PHE A 124 -9.07 6.74 14.00
N GLY A 125 -10.34 6.94 13.66
CA GLY A 125 -11.31 7.66 14.47
C GLY A 125 -11.37 9.18 14.23
N PRO A 126 -12.35 9.84 14.87
CA PRO A 126 -12.69 11.23 14.60
C PRO A 126 -11.62 12.23 15.05
N ASP A 127 -10.89 11.94 16.13
CA ASP A 127 -9.83 12.81 16.63
C ASP A 127 -8.67 12.90 15.63
N TRP A 128 -8.26 11.75 15.07
CA TRP A 128 -7.26 11.69 14.02
C TRP A 128 -7.72 12.46 12.78
N ALA A 129 -8.98 12.28 12.37
CA ALA A 129 -9.55 12.96 11.21
C ALA A 129 -9.57 14.48 11.37
N MET A 130 -9.93 14.99 12.55
CA MET A 130 -9.91 16.43 12.85
C MET A 130 -8.49 17.00 12.80
N GLN A 131 -7.48 16.24 13.24
CA GLN A 131 -6.09 16.69 13.25
C GLN A 131 -5.45 16.71 11.86
N HIS A 132 -5.79 15.75 11.00
CA HIS A 132 -5.05 15.50 9.75
C HIS A 132 -5.80 15.83 8.46
N ILE A 133 -7.14 15.80 8.47
CA ILE A 133 -7.95 15.97 7.25
C ILE A 133 -8.56 17.37 7.19
N VAL A 134 -9.07 17.88 8.31
CA VAL A 134 -9.76 19.16 8.36
C VAL A 134 -8.72 20.29 8.35
N PRO A 135 -8.79 21.24 7.40
CA PRO A 135 -7.93 22.42 7.43
C PRO A 135 -8.15 23.20 8.73
N GLN A 136 -7.06 23.59 9.40
CA GLN A 136 -7.11 24.46 10.57
C GLN A 136 -7.38 25.92 10.21
#